data_AF-A0A933GX49-F1
#
_entry.id   AF-A0A933GX49-F1
#
_cell.length_a   1.000
_cell.length_b   1.000
_cell.length_c   1.000
_cell.angle_alpha   90.00
_cell.angle_beta   90.00
_cell.angle_gamma   90.00
#
_symmetry.space_group_name_H-M   'P 1'
#
loop_
_entity.id
_entity.type
_entity.pdbx_description
1 polymer ?
#
loop_
_entity_poly.entity_id
_entity_poly.type
_entity_poly.pdbx_seq_one_letter_code
_entity_poly.pdbx_strand_id
1 'polypeptide(L)'
;MATRTVLFVGFRSGALAAARKLGLGVLLLDSAPPRAKASAALAGFAPADLAGDPMAAVSAARSVLGSKRPDAVVALTEKSVVPAAAVREALGVPGVSLDAALACHDKVRMKTLVREAGIPCADWAEIGEGTRADDLVRRLGLPLVVKQRGSSGSRGTVVATDLDAVRGALQPGWMAERFVSGVEMSVESIVAGGEVLFQNPTEYLVPLWAHVVPAALALDELAAAGDLARRALAALGMARGIAHLELFRTSEGPVFGEVAARPPGGYIMDAISLAYGFDPWEALLSVELGEVPDLPREASGHAGVWILHPGPGVVAAVRGLAETRSVPGVVDVRCRARRGDRVEERVGSGQDVGRILVRAATRDAAALALREAREKLVIEMEPG
;
A
#
# COMPACT_ATOMS: atom_id res chain seq x y z
N MET A 1 24.19 -9.35 24.37
CA MET A 1 24.27 -9.23 22.89
C MET A 1 23.92 -7.81 22.52
N ALA A 2 24.55 -7.22 21.50
CA ALA A 2 24.17 -5.89 21.03
C ALA A 2 22.74 -5.93 20.45
N THR A 3 21.92 -4.94 20.79
CA THR A 3 20.57 -4.79 20.25
C THR A 3 20.64 -4.61 18.73
N ARG A 4 19.96 -5.47 17.97
CA ARG A 4 19.84 -5.31 16.51
C ARG A 4 19.12 -4.00 16.19
N THR A 5 19.60 -3.30 15.17
CA THR A 5 19.10 -1.98 14.76
C THR A 5 18.51 -2.05 13.36
N VAL A 6 17.30 -1.50 13.21
CA VAL A 6 16.63 -1.34 11.91
C VAL A 6 16.51 0.13 11.57
N LEU A 7 16.75 0.46 10.29
CA LEU A 7 16.55 1.80 9.74
C LEU A 7 15.23 1.82 8.97
N PHE A 8 14.24 2.53 9.51
CA PHE A 8 12.99 2.77 8.82
C PHE A 8 13.12 3.97 7.90
N VAL A 9 12.65 3.80 6.66
CA VAL A 9 12.50 4.89 5.70
C VAL A 9 11.00 5.09 5.50
N GLY A 10 10.52 6.28 5.86
CA GLY A 10 9.10 6.55 6.11
C GLY A 10 8.61 5.93 7.42
N PHE A 11 7.48 6.43 7.92
CA PHE A 11 6.92 6.00 9.21
C PHE A 11 5.59 5.25 9.11
N ARG A 12 5.49 4.11 9.81
CA ARG A 12 4.23 3.42 10.12
C ARG A 12 4.23 2.97 11.57
N SER A 13 3.16 3.29 12.29
CA SER A 13 3.05 2.96 13.73
C SER A 13 3.01 1.45 14.00
N GLY A 14 2.43 0.66 13.09
CA GLY A 14 2.44 -0.81 13.18
C GLY A 14 3.86 -1.39 13.15
N ALA A 15 4.71 -0.93 12.21
CA ALA A 15 6.11 -1.33 12.14
C ALA A 15 6.89 -0.96 13.40
N LEU A 16 6.70 0.24 13.96
CA LEU A 16 7.34 0.64 15.22
C LEU A 16 6.89 -0.24 16.40
N ALA A 17 5.60 -0.58 16.46
CA ALA A 17 5.07 -1.47 17.50
C ALA A 17 5.68 -2.88 17.40
N ALA A 18 5.76 -3.44 16.20
CA ALA A 18 6.39 -4.74 15.94
C ALA A 18 7.88 -4.74 16.30
N ALA A 19 8.63 -3.72 15.87
CA ALA A 19 10.05 -3.59 16.19
C ALA A 19 10.31 -3.57 17.70
N ARG A 20 9.45 -2.90 18.47
CA ARG A 20 9.54 -2.90 19.94
C ARG A 20 9.30 -4.26 20.56
N LYS A 21 8.30 -5.02 20.07
CA LYS A 21 8.03 -6.38 20.57
C LYS A 21 9.22 -7.31 20.29
N LEU A 22 9.87 -7.15 19.13
CA LEU A 22 11.08 -7.87 18.75
C LEU A 22 12.37 -7.35 19.43
N GLY A 23 12.27 -6.32 20.26
CA GLY A 23 13.42 -5.74 20.98
C GLY A 23 14.44 -5.02 20.07
N LEU A 24 14.01 -4.53 18.91
CA LEU A 24 14.88 -3.85 17.94
C LEU A 24 15.06 -2.36 18.27
N GLY A 25 16.26 -1.84 18.05
CA GLY A 25 16.52 -0.40 18.02
C GLY A 25 16.04 0.20 16.69
N VAL A 26 15.24 1.26 16.71
CA VAL A 26 14.67 1.85 15.49
C VAL A 26 15.27 3.22 15.22
N LEU A 27 15.95 3.35 14.08
CA LEU A 27 16.32 4.64 13.50
C LEU A 27 15.28 5.00 12.43
N LEU A 28 14.96 6.29 12.27
CA LEU A 28 13.95 6.73 11.32
C LEU A 28 14.48 7.82 10.39
N LEU A 29 14.25 7.65 9.08
CA LEU A 29 14.32 8.69 8.07
C LEU A 29 12.91 9.03 7.60
N ASP A 30 12.50 10.29 7.77
CA ASP A 30 11.23 10.78 7.25
C ASP A 30 11.30 12.31 7.09
N SER A 31 10.34 12.94 6.42
CA SER A 31 10.34 14.41 6.25
C SER A 31 10.12 15.14 7.57
N ALA A 32 9.45 14.49 8.52
CA ALA A 32 9.16 15.03 9.84
C ALA A 32 9.15 13.91 10.90
N PRO A 33 9.48 14.21 12.17
CA PRO A 33 9.38 13.21 13.22
C PRO A 33 7.91 12.84 13.48
N PRO A 34 7.63 11.63 13.98
CA PRO A 34 6.28 11.26 14.36
C PRO A 34 5.85 12.00 15.65
N ARG A 35 4.64 11.70 16.14
CA ARG A 35 4.15 12.30 17.40
C ARG A 35 5.05 11.91 18.58
N ALA A 36 5.11 12.76 19.60
CA ALA A 36 6.03 12.65 20.74
C ALA A 36 6.17 11.23 21.34
N LYS A 37 5.05 10.52 21.57
CA LYS A 37 5.08 9.14 22.11
C LYS A 37 5.84 8.15 21.20
N ALA A 38 5.69 8.28 19.89
CA ALA A 38 6.41 7.46 18.92
C ALA A 38 7.88 7.89 18.81
N SER A 39 8.15 9.21 18.81
CA SER A 39 9.51 9.75 18.76
C SER A 39 10.36 9.32 19.95
N ALA A 40 9.77 9.26 21.15
CA ALA A 40 10.43 8.78 22.36
C ALA A 40 10.83 7.29 22.31
N ALA A 41 10.26 6.51 21.37
CA ALA A 41 10.61 5.11 21.18
C ALA A 41 11.65 4.89 20.07
N LEU A 42 12.11 5.94 19.39
CA LEU A 42 13.15 5.87 18.37
C LEU A 42 14.53 5.94 19.04
N ALA A 43 15.47 5.15 18.53
CA ALA A 43 16.89 5.27 18.86
C ALA A 43 17.55 6.47 18.16
N GLY A 44 16.91 7.01 17.11
CA GLY A 44 17.39 8.18 16.37
C GLY A 44 16.46 8.56 15.23
N PHE A 45 16.56 9.82 14.80
CA PHE A 45 15.77 10.39 13.70
C PHE A 45 16.67 11.32 12.88
N ALA A 46 16.55 11.26 11.57
CA ALA A 46 17.09 12.26 10.66
C ALA A 46 16.04 12.68 9.62
N PRO A 47 15.89 13.98 9.35
CA PRO A 47 14.99 14.44 8.31
C PRO A 47 15.52 14.08 6.93
N ALA A 48 14.64 13.61 6.04
CA ALA A 48 14.96 13.33 4.64
C ALA A 48 13.75 13.63 3.75
N ASP A 49 13.98 14.28 2.61
CA ASP A 49 12.96 14.36 1.56
C ASP A 49 12.92 13.02 0.80
N LEU A 50 11.88 12.24 1.07
CA LEU A 50 11.67 10.94 0.44
C LEU A 50 11.03 11.06 -0.96
N ALA A 51 10.59 12.24 -1.38
CA ALA A 51 10.04 12.45 -2.73
C ALA A 51 11.07 13.00 -3.72
N GLY A 52 12.22 13.46 -3.22
CA GLY A 52 13.30 14.06 -4.01
C GLY A 52 14.39 13.05 -4.39
N ASP A 53 15.64 13.54 -4.43
CA ASP A 53 16.82 12.74 -4.74
C ASP A 53 17.03 11.62 -3.69
N PRO A 54 17.04 10.33 -4.09
CA PRO A 54 17.33 9.21 -3.20
C PRO A 54 18.65 9.33 -2.42
N MET A 55 19.64 10.06 -2.94
CA MET A 55 20.91 10.29 -2.24
C MET A 55 20.78 11.18 -1.01
N ALA A 56 19.71 11.97 -0.90
CA ALA A 56 19.39 12.68 0.33
C ALA A 56 19.13 11.71 1.49
N ALA A 57 18.42 10.60 1.24
CA ALA A 57 18.20 9.57 2.24
C ALA A 57 19.49 8.82 2.62
N VAL A 58 20.41 8.60 1.67
CA VAL A 58 21.75 8.04 1.96
C VAL A 58 22.53 8.95 2.91
N SER A 59 22.50 10.25 2.66
CA SER A 59 23.20 11.24 3.49
C SER A 59 22.58 11.33 4.89
N ALA A 60 21.26 11.31 4.99
CA ALA A 60 20.53 11.27 6.27
C ALA A 60 20.75 9.95 7.04
N ALA A 61 20.83 8.81 6.33
CA ALA A 61 21.17 7.53 6.93
C ALA A 61 22.54 7.58 7.60
N ARG A 62 23.56 8.10 6.89
CA ARG A 62 24.92 8.22 7.42
C ARG A 62 25.00 9.14 8.63
N SER A 63 24.22 10.23 8.66
CA SER A 63 24.24 11.16 9.80
C SER A 63 23.67 10.54 11.08
N VAL A 64 22.61 9.74 10.98
CA VAL A 64 21.98 9.09 12.16
C VAL A 64 22.70 7.81 12.58
N LEU A 65 23.29 7.07 11.63
CA LEU A 65 24.02 5.83 11.90
C LEU A 65 25.45 6.06 12.38
N GLY A 66 26.07 7.19 11.99
CA GLY A 66 27.51 7.41 12.17
C GLY A 66 28.31 6.36 11.39
N SER A 67 29.22 5.66 12.08
CA SER A 67 30.03 4.57 11.50
C SER A 67 29.36 3.18 11.56
N LYS A 68 28.15 3.08 12.11
CA LYS A 68 27.44 1.81 12.26
C LYS A 68 26.69 1.45 10.97
N ARG A 69 26.50 0.16 10.74
CA ARG A 69 25.62 -0.38 9.69
C ARG A 69 24.37 -0.96 10.37
N PRO A 70 23.15 -0.67 9.90
CA PRO A 70 21.95 -1.28 10.45
C PRO A 70 21.88 -2.75 10.03
N ASP A 71 21.15 -3.56 10.79
CA ASP A 71 20.87 -4.97 10.47
C ASP A 71 19.88 -5.07 9.30
N ALA A 72 18.94 -4.12 9.17
CA ALA A 72 18.04 -4.01 8.04
C ALA A 72 17.65 -2.55 7.74
N VAL A 73 17.26 -2.29 6.50
CA VAL A 73 16.63 -1.05 6.05
C VAL A 73 15.23 -1.41 5.55
N VAL A 74 14.18 -0.72 5.99
CA VAL A 74 12.79 -1.09 5.72
C VAL A 74 12.03 0.08 5.12
N ALA A 75 11.45 -0.13 3.94
CA ALA A 75 10.57 0.84 3.26
C ALA A 75 9.12 0.69 3.76
N LEU A 76 8.56 1.74 4.36
CA LEU A 76 7.24 1.68 5.01
C LEU A 76 6.13 2.44 4.26
N THR A 77 6.50 3.27 3.27
CA THR A 77 5.61 4.11 2.47
C THR A 77 6.03 4.13 0.99
N GLU A 78 5.16 4.57 0.09
CA GLU A 78 5.48 4.58 -1.35
C GLU A 78 6.75 5.35 -1.64
N LYS A 79 6.82 6.57 -1.09
CA LYS A 79 7.95 7.48 -1.26
C LYS A 79 9.24 6.89 -0.70
N SER A 80 9.16 5.93 0.21
CA SER A 80 10.35 5.32 0.81
C SER A 80 10.99 4.19 -0.02
N VAL A 81 10.31 3.65 -1.03
CA VAL A 81 10.77 2.44 -1.75
C VAL A 81 12.14 2.67 -2.41
N VAL A 82 12.25 3.68 -3.28
CA VAL A 82 13.50 4.00 -3.98
C VAL A 82 14.58 4.54 -3.03
N PRO A 83 14.29 5.49 -2.11
CA PRO A 83 15.28 5.93 -1.12
C PRO A 83 15.81 4.81 -0.22
N ALA A 84 14.98 3.88 0.22
CA ALA A 84 15.42 2.73 1.02
C ALA A 84 16.37 1.82 0.24
N ALA A 85 16.08 1.56 -1.03
CA ALA A 85 16.96 0.77 -1.90
C ALA A 85 18.32 1.47 -2.14
N ALA A 86 18.32 2.79 -2.36
CA ALA A 86 19.56 3.55 -2.47
C ALA A 86 20.40 3.50 -1.17
N VAL A 87 19.75 3.59 0.00
CA VAL A 87 20.42 3.43 1.30
C VAL A 87 20.98 2.02 1.46
N ARG A 88 20.24 0.98 1.06
CA ARG A 88 20.70 -0.42 1.09
C ARG A 88 21.97 -0.59 0.27
N GLU A 89 22.00 -0.14 -0.97
CA GLU A 89 23.17 -0.25 -1.84
C GLU A 89 24.37 0.53 -1.28
N ALA A 90 24.16 1.78 -0.88
CA ALA A 90 25.24 2.64 -0.37
C ALA A 90 25.87 2.14 0.94
N LEU A 91 25.13 1.35 1.73
CA LEU A 91 25.58 0.76 3.00
C LEU A 91 25.84 -0.75 2.91
N GLY A 92 25.68 -1.34 1.72
CA GLY A 92 25.80 -2.77 1.47
C GLY A 92 24.85 -3.64 2.30
N VAL A 93 23.64 -3.16 2.62
CA VAL A 93 22.61 -3.88 3.39
C VAL A 93 21.71 -4.71 2.45
N PRO A 94 21.49 -6.02 2.69
CA PRO A 94 20.58 -6.82 1.88
C PRO A 94 19.14 -6.28 1.86
N GLY A 95 18.42 -6.55 0.77
CA GLY A 95 17.01 -6.21 0.62
C GLY A 95 16.65 -6.00 -0.85
N VAL A 96 15.53 -5.29 -1.09
CA VAL A 96 15.14 -4.87 -2.45
C VAL A 96 16.26 -4.01 -3.05
N SER A 97 16.76 -4.42 -4.22
CA SER A 97 17.77 -3.66 -4.98
C SER A 97 17.20 -2.37 -5.55
N LEU A 98 18.06 -1.42 -5.95
CA LEU A 98 17.59 -0.18 -6.58
C LEU A 98 16.86 -0.46 -7.89
N ASP A 99 17.33 -1.43 -8.67
CA ASP A 99 16.66 -1.84 -9.91
C ASP A 99 15.26 -2.40 -9.67
N ALA A 100 15.08 -3.29 -8.69
CA ALA A 100 13.77 -3.82 -8.34
C ALA A 100 12.85 -2.73 -7.77
N ALA A 101 13.40 -1.82 -6.94
CA ALA A 101 12.65 -0.69 -6.40
C ALA A 101 12.16 0.26 -7.52
N LEU A 102 13.01 0.58 -8.49
CA LEU A 102 12.65 1.39 -9.66
C LEU A 102 11.64 0.68 -10.55
N ALA A 103 11.81 -0.63 -10.77
CA ALA A 103 10.86 -1.46 -11.51
C ALA A 103 9.48 -1.51 -10.85
N CYS A 104 9.42 -1.51 -9.51
CA CYS A 104 8.17 -1.46 -8.76
C CYS A 104 7.60 -0.04 -8.59
N HIS A 105 8.31 1.02 -9.01
CA HIS A 105 7.87 2.40 -8.81
C HIS A 105 7.45 3.08 -10.12
N ASP A 106 8.19 2.85 -11.21
CA ASP A 106 7.85 3.40 -12.53
C ASP A 106 6.92 2.46 -13.29
N LYS A 107 5.66 2.87 -13.47
CA LYS A 107 4.63 2.05 -14.13
C LYS A 107 4.97 1.63 -15.56
N VAL A 108 5.76 2.40 -16.30
CA VAL A 108 6.17 2.03 -17.66
C VAL A 108 7.19 0.90 -17.58
N ARG A 109 8.25 1.06 -16.77
CA ARG A 109 9.25 0.00 -16.54
C ARG A 109 8.59 -1.27 -15.98
N MET A 110 7.70 -1.10 -15.02
CA MET A 110 6.91 -2.17 -14.40
C MET A 110 6.16 -2.99 -15.46
N LYS A 111 5.35 -2.31 -16.29
CA LYS A 111 4.55 -2.97 -17.33
C LYS A 111 5.40 -3.58 -18.43
N THR A 112 6.52 -2.95 -18.80
CA THR A 112 7.48 -3.52 -19.76
C THR A 112 7.96 -4.88 -19.28
N LEU A 113 8.50 -4.96 -18.05
CA LEU A 113 9.03 -6.21 -17.48
C LEU A 113 7.94 -7.28 -17.30
N VAL A 114 6.75 -6.88 -16.84
CA VAL A 114 5.61 -7.79 -16.67
C VAL A 114 5.15 -8.35 -18.02
N ARG A 115 5.08 -7.51 -19.07
CA ARG A 115 4.71 -7.95 -20.42
C ARG A 115 5.77 -8.86 -21.05
N GLU A 116 7.06 -8.56 -20.86
CA GLU A 116 8.17 -9.41 -21.30
C GLU A 116 8.15 -10.79 -20.64
N ALA A 117 7.65 -10.89 -19.39
CA ALA A 117 7.43 -12.14 -18.69
C ALA A 117 6.14 -12.89 -19.11
N GLY A 118 5.43 -12.41 -20.14
CA GLY A 118 4.21 -13.02 -20.68
C GLY A 118 3.03 -12.96 -19.70
N ILE A 119 2.98 -11.94 -18.84
CA ILE A 119 1.88 -11.74 -17.88
C ILE A 119 0.88 -10.75 -18.49
N PRO A 120 -0.43 -11.04 -18.47
CA PRO A 120 -1.44 -10.13 -18.99
C PRO A 120 -1.44 -8.79 -18.25
N CYS A 121 -1.33 -7.69 -18.99
CA CYS A 121 -1.46 -6.32 -18.46
C CYS A 121 -2.08 -5.41 -19.54
N ALA A 122 -2.69 -4.30 -19.14
CA ALA A 122 -3.28 -3.37 -20.11
C ALA A 122 -2.24 -2.72 -21.02
N ASP A 123 -2.53 -2.60 -22.32
CA ASP A 123 -1.73 -1.82 -23.25
C ASP A 123 -1.55 -0.38 -22.78
N TRP A 124 -0.38 0.19 -23.04
CA TRP A 124 -0.02 1.52 -22.59
C TRP A 124 0.77 2.30 -23.65
N ALA A 125 0.83 3.61 -23.47
CA ALA A 125 1.64 4.54 -24.23
C ALA A 125 2.23 5.61 -23.29
N GLU A 126 3.47 6.01 -23.54
CA GLU A 126 4.08 7.16 -22.87
C GLU A 126 3.57 8.47 -23.47
N ILE A 127 3.41 9.50 -22.63
CA ILE A 127 3.00 10.84 -23.04
C ILE A 127 4.24 11.74 -23.02
N GLY A 128 4.64 12.22 -24.19
CA GLY A 128 5.71 13.23 -24.37
C GLY A 128 5.16 14.52 -24.95
N GLU A 129 6.04 15.50 -25.19
CA GLU A 129 5.71 16.85 -25.70
C GLU A 129 4.94 16.83 -27.04
N GLY A 130 5.10 15.79 -27.86
CA GLY A 130 4.43 15.65 -29.15
C GLY A 130 3.23 14.70 -29.17
N THR A 131 2.86 14.09 -28.04
CA THR A 131 1.79 13.10 -27.99
C THR A 131 0.44 13.76 -28.28
N ARG A 132 -0.28 13.25 -29.29
CA ARG A 132 -1.63 13.74 -29.64
C ARG A 132 -2.70 12.83 -29.05
N ALA A 133 -3.78 13.43 -28.54
CA ALA A 133 -4.91 12.68 -27.98
C ALA A 133 -5.53 11.70 -29.00
N ASP A 134 -5.64 12.10 -30.27
CA ASP A 134 -6.17 11.25 -31.34
C ASP A 134 -5.34 9.97 -31.55
N ASP A 135 -4.01 10.05 -31.40
CA ASP A 135 -3.12 8.89 -31.52
C ASP A 135 -3.30 7.92 -30.35
N LEU A 136 -3.47 8.45 -29.13
CA LEU A 136 -3.75 7.63 -27.95
C LEU A 136 -5.10 6.94 -28.06
N VAL A 137 -6.14 7.65 -28.48
CA VAL A 137 -7.49 7.07 -28.67
C VAL A 137 -7.47 5.99 -29.75
N ARG A 138 -6.79 6.23 -30.89
CA ARG A 138 -6.63 5.21 -31.94
C ARG A 138 -5.91 3.95 -31.44
N ARG A 139 -4.90 4.10 -30.58
CA ARG A 139 -4.07 2.99 -30.09
C ARG A 139 -4.71 2.22 -28.94
N LEU A 140 -5.30 2.92 -27.98
CA LEU A 140 -5.74 2.35 -26.69
C LEU A 140 -7.27 2.17 -26.62
N GLY A 141 -8.02 2.86 -27.47
CA GLY A 141 -9.48 2.94 -27.38
C GLY A 141 -9.96 3.84 -26.25
N LEU A 142 -11.28 4.01 -26.16
CA LEU A 142 -11.95 4.66 -25.04
C LEU A 142 -12.84 3.64 -24.29
N PRO A 143 -13.00 3.78 -22.95
CA PRO A 143 -12.27 4.72 -22.10
C PRO A 143 -10.77 4.37 -21.99
N LEU A 144 -9.94 5.37 -21.69
CA LEU A 144 -8.53 5.19 -21.35
C LEU A 144 -8.20 5.87 -20.03
N VAL A 145 -7.12 5.43 -19.39
CA VAL A 145 -6.65 5.99 -18.12
C VAL A 145 -5.37 6.76 -18.36
N VAL A 146 -5.33 8.04 -17.99
CA VAL A 146 -4.12 8.86 -17.99
C VAL A 146 -3.61 8.99 -16.56
N LYS A 147 -2.35 8.63 -16.32
CA LYS A 147 -1.79 8.59 -14.96
C LYS A 147 -0.30 8.90 -14.88
N GLN A 148 0.11 9.41 -13.72
CA GLN A 148 1.52 9.61 -13.37
C GLN A 148 2.28 8.28 -13.25
N ARG A 149 3.50 8.26 -13.79
CA ARG A 149 4.39 7.08 -13.77
C ARG A 149 4.75 6.61 -12.36
N GLY A 150 5.18 7.53 -11.48
CA GLY A 150 5.65 7.24 -10.11
C GLY A 150 4.68 7.55 -8.97
N SER A 151 3.40 7.80 -9.26
CA SER A 151 2.40 8.09 -8.21
C SER A 151 1.79 6.82 -7.59
N SER A 152 1.09 6.96 -6.47
CA SER A 152 0.32 5.88 -5.80
C SER A 152 -1.00 6.40 -5.23
N GLY A 153 -1.93 5.47 -4.99
CA GLY A 153 -3.21 5.75 -4.33
C GLY A 153 -4.16 6.56 -5.20
N SER A 154 -4.21 6.25 -6.50
CA SER A 154 -5.03 6.92 -7.53
C SER A 154 -4.76 8.42 -7.70
N ARG A 155 -3.72 8.97 -7.08
CA ARG A 155 -3.36 10.39 -7.22
C ARG A 155 -2.82 10.67 -8.61
N GLY A 156 -3.37 11.68 -9.27
CA GLY A 156 -3.01 11.98 -10.66
C GLY A 156 -3.39 10.84 -11.60
N THR A 157 -4.60 10.31 -11.45
CA THR A 157 -5.21 9.32 -12.36
C THR A 157 -6.54 9.89 -12.87
N VAL A 158 -6.73 9.87 -14.19
CA VAL A 158 -7.94 10.35 -14.86
C VAL A 158 -8.45 9.25 -15.77
N VAL A 159 -9.71 8.84 -15.59
CA VAL A 159 -10.42 7.99 -16.55
C VAL A 159 -11.06 8.91 -17.58
N ALA A 160 -10.52 8.91 -18.80
CA ALA A 160 -11.02 9.70 -19.91
C ALA A 160 -11.96 8.86 -20.79
N THR A 161 -13.21 9.31 -20.90
CA THR A 161 -14.29 8.63 -21.65
C THR A 161 -14.51 9.19 -23.05
N ASP A 162 -13.92 10.34 -23.36
CA ASP A 162 -14.00 11.00 -24.66
C ASP A 162 -12.67 11.69 -25.00
N LEU A 163 -12.57 12.17 -26.25
CA LEU A 163 -11.35 12.78 -26.77
C LEU A 163 -10.95 14.07 -26.05
N ASP A 164 -11.92 14.86 -25.58
CA ASP A 164 -11.65 16.13 -24.91
C ASP A 164 -11.13 15.90 -23.49
N ALA A 165 -11.66 14.90 -22.79
CA ALA A 165 -11.12 14.42 -21.53
C ALA A 165 -9.67 13.92 -21.69
N VAL A 166 -9.35 13.21 -22.78
CA VAL A 166 -7.96 12.80 -23.06
C VAL A 166 -7.09 14.04 -23.27
N ARG A 167 -7.51 15.00 -24.10
CA ARG A 167 -6.77 16.25 -24.35
C ARG A 167 -6.48 17.02 -23.06
N GLY A 168 -7.49 17.17 -22.21
CA GLY A 168 -7.35 17.88 -20.93
C GLY A 168 -6.44 17.17 -19.92
N ALA A 169 -6.29 15.85 -20.04
CA ALA A 169 -5.46 15.05 -19.15
C ALA A 169 -4.01 14.84 -19.66
N LEU A 170 -3.69 15.23 -20.91
CA LEU A 170 -2.34 15.06 -21.46
C LEU A 170 -1.32 15.86 -20.65
N GLN A 171 -0.32 15.15 -20.13
CA GLN A 171 0.77 15.73 -19.36
C GLN A 171 2.07 15.04 -19.78
N PRO A 172 3.06 15.75 -20.34
CA PRO A 172 4.36 15.16 -20.64
C PRO A 172 5.00 14.49 -19.41
N GLY A 173 5.63 13.33 -19.62
CA GLY A 173 6.18 12.49 -18.56
C GLY A 173 5.15 11.60 -17.85
N TRP A 174 3.87 11.66 -18.22
CA TRP A 174 2.84 10.72 -17.75
C TRP A 174 2.71 9.54 -18.73
N MET A 175 1.77 8.64 -18.46
CA MET A 175 1.40 7.56 -19.36
C MET A 175 -0.12 7.49 -19.54
N ALA A 176 -0.54 6.92 -20.65
CA ALA A 176 -1.90 6.48 -20.89
C ALA A 176 -1.96 4.95 -20.97
N GLU A 177 -3.05 4.34 -20.53
CA GLU A 177 -3.32 2.91 -20.69
C GLU A 177 -4.76 2.66 -21.09
N ARG A 178 -5.00 1.55 -21.78
CA ARG A 178 -6.35 1.06 -22.03
C ARG A 178 -7.05 0.81 -20.70
N PHE A 179 -8.28 1.28 -20.57
CA PHE A 179 -9.10 0.96 -19.41
C PHE A 179 -9.40 -0.54 -19.35
N VAL A 180 -9.13 -1.18 -18.20
CA VAL A 180 -9.45 -2.59 -17.99
C VAL A 180 -10.85 -2.69 -17.41
N SER A 181 -11.78 -3.29 -18.16
CA SER A 181 -13.10 -3.62 -17.64
C SER A 181 -13.00 -4.86 -16.75
N GLY A 182 -12.96 -4.64 -15.44
CA GLY A 182 -12.84 -5.70 -14.44
C GLY A 182 -13.04 -5.19 -13.03
N VAL A 183 -13.10 -6.11 -12.07
CA VAL A 183 -13.17 -5.77 -10.64
C VAL A 183 -11.75 -5.68 -10.10
N GLU A 184 -11.37 -4.49 -9.65
CA GLU A 184 -10.07 -4.28 -9.01
C GLU A 184 -10.00 -5.00 -7.66
N MET A 185 -8.86 -5.65 -7.41
CA MET A 185 -8.52 -6.29 -6.15
C MET A 185 -7.00 -6.25 -5.95
N SER A 186 -6.52 -6.67 -4.78
CA SER A 186 -5.09 -6.80 -4.54
C SER A 186 -4.67 -8.16 -4.02
N VAL A 187 -3.38 -8.47 -4.14
CA VAL A 187 -2.72 -9.63 -3.54
C VAL A 187 -1.51 -9.11 -2.77
N GLU A 188 -1.56 -9.21 -1.45
CA GLU A 188 -0.44 -8.89 -0.58
C GLU A 188 0.47 -10.10 -0.45
N SER A 189 1.76 -9.94 -0.72
CA SER A 189 2.72 -11.06 -0.73
C SER A 189 3.92 -10.77 0.17
N ILE A 190 4.29 -11.71 1.04
CA ILE A 190 5.55 -11.69 1.79
C ILE A 190 6.56 -12.54 1.03
N VAL A 191 7.73 -11.98 0.74
CA VAL A 191 8.74 -12.58 -0.13
C VAL A 191 10.07 -12.72 0.62
N ALA A 192 10.72 -13.87 0.54
CA ALA A 192 12.07 -14.06 1.06
C ALA A 192 12.89 -14.97 0.14
N GLY A 193 14.09 -14.52 -0.24
CA GLY A 193 14.97 -15.28 -1.12
C GLY A 193 14.41 -15.46 -2.54
N GLY A 194 13.54 -14.55 -3.00
CA GLY A 194 12.83 -14.66 -4.28
C GLY A 194 11.57 -15.52 -4.23
N GLU A 195 11.32 -16.22 -3.12
CA GLU A 195 10.15 -17.08 -2.95
C GLU A 195 9.03 -16.34 -2.20
N VAL A 196 7.80 -16.52 -2.67
CA VAL A 196 6.61 -15.99 -2.00
C VAL A 196 6.21 -16.95 -0.87
N LEU A 197 6.35 -16.49 0.37
CA LEU A 197 6.07 -17.29 1.58
C LEU A 197 4.62 -17.21 2.04
N PHE A 198 3.93 -16.11 1.71
CA PHE A 198 2.54 -15.86 2.09
C PHE A 198 1.87 -14.99 1.03
N GLN A 199 0.60 -15.26 0.75
CA GLN A 199 -0.25 -14.42 -0.10
C GLN A 199 -1.61 -14.22 0.57
N ASN A 200 -2.14 -13.00 0.49
CA ASN A 200 -3.51 -12.70 0.84
C ASN A 200 -4.19 -11.97 -0.33
N PRO A 201 -5.29 -12.49 -0.88
CA PRO A 201 -6.14 -11.72 -1.77
C PRO A 201 -7.02 -10.75 -0.96
N THR A 202 -7.12 -9.50 -1.38
CA THR A 202 -7.99 -8.48 -0.76
C THR A 202 -9.07 -8.05 -1.73
N GLU A 203 -10.31 -8.08 -1.29
CA GLU A 203 -11.45 -7.58 -2.07
C GLU A 203 -11.78 -6.14 -1.68
N TYR A 204 -11.91 -5.26 -2.66
CA TYR A 204 -12.38 -3.89 -2.47
C TYR A 204 -13.91 -3.83 -2.54
N LEU A 205 -14.57 -3.71 -1.38
CA LEU A 205 -16.03 -3.56 -1.29
C LEU A 205 -16.50 -2.20 -1.80
N VAL A 206 -15.74 -1.16 -1.43
CA VAL A 206 -15.93 0.21 -1.91
C VAL A 206 -14.52 0.72 -2.23
N PRO A 207 -14.16 0.90 -3.50
CA PRO A 207 -12.81 1.32 -3.90
C PRO A 207 -12.32 2.49 -3.06
N LEU A 208 -11.08 2.42 -2.57
CA LEU A 208 -10.45 3.41 -1.66
C LEU A 208 -11.06 3.54 -0.25
N TRP A 209 -12.19 2.89 0.07
CA TRP A 209 -12.93 3.15 1.32
C TRP A 209 -13.11 1.92 2.20
N ALA A 210 -13.43 0.76 1.61
CA ALA A 210 -13.72 -0.45 2.37
C ALA A 210 -13.23 -1.69 1.64
N HIS A 211 -12.73 -2.66 2.41
CA HIS A 211 -12.24 -3.93 1.89
C HIS A 211 -12.38 -5.06 2.90
N VAL A 212 -12.32 -6.29 2.40
CA VAL A 212 -12.33 -7.53 3.19
C VAL A 212 -11.17 -8.42 2.78
N VAL A 213 -10.59 -9.09 3.77
CA VAL A 213 -9.51 -10.08 3.61
C VAL A 213 -9.86 -11.36 4.37
N PRO A 214 -9.48 -12.54 3.84
CA PRO A 214 -9.20 -12.74 2.42
C PRO A 214 -10.45 -12.46 1.56
N ALA A 215 -10.26 -12.20 0.27
CA ALA A 215 -11.33 -12.23 -0.71
C ALA A 215 -11.96 -13.64 -0.80
N ALA A 216 -13.29 -13.71 -0.93
CA ALA A 216 -14.00 -14.97 -1.15
C ALA A 216 -14.11 -15.25 -2.66
N LEU A 217 -13.08 -15.89 -3.22
CA LEU A 217 -12.99 -16.25 -4.64
C LEU A 217 -13.11 -17.77 -4.82
N ALA A 218 -13.46 -18.21 -6.04
CA ALA A 218 -13.32 -19.60 -6.41
C ALA A 218 -11.84 -20.05 -6.35
N LEU A 219 -11.58 -21.34 -6.12
CA LEU A 219 -10.22 -21.85 -5.92
C LEU A 219 -9.30 -21.61 -7.12
N ASP A 220 -9.85 -21.71 -8.33
CA ASP A 220 -9.15 -21.45 -9.58
C ASP A 220 -8.86 -19.95 -9.78
N GLU A 221 -9.81 -19.07 -9.46
CA GLU A 221 -9.60 -17.61 -9.45
C GLU A 221 -8.51 -17.22 -8.44
N LEU A 222 -8.54 -17.80 -7.24
CA LEU A 222 -7.54 -17.58 -6.20
C LEU A 222 -6.14 -18.02 -6.66
N ALA A 223 -6.05 -19.23 -7.22
CA ALA A 223 -4.81 -19.76 -7.75
C ALA A 223 -4.26 -18.91 -8.90
N ALA A 224 -5.12 -18.43 -9.81
CA ALA A 224 -4.73 -17.56 -10.91
C ALA A 224 -4.22 -16.19 -10.44
N ALA A 225 -4.90 -15.57 -9.47
CA ALA A 225 -4.47 -14.31 -8.87
C ALA A 225 -3.13 -14.45 -8.14
N GLY A 226 -2.97 -15.52 -7.36
CA GLY A 226 -1.72 -15.84 -6.67
C GLY A 226 -0.56 -16.11 -7.64
N ASP A 227 -0.81 -16.84 -8.74
CA ASP A 227 0.19 -17.12 -9.78
C ASP A 227 0.63 -15.87 -10.53
N LEU A 228 -0.33 -15.04 -10.95
CA LEU A 228 -0.03 -13.75 -11.56
C LEU A 228 0.86 -12.91 -10.63
N ALA A 229 0.51 -12.83 -9.35
CA ALA A 229 1.30 -12.07 -8.39
C ALA A 229 2.72 -12.64 -8.23
N ARG A 230 2.87 -13.97 -8.08
CA ARG A 230 4.18 -14.62 -7.93
C ARG A 230 5.09 -14.37 -9.15
N ARG A 231 4.54 -14.53 -10.36
CA ARG A 231 5.26 -14.30 -11.62
C ARG A 231 5.63 -12.83 -11.80
N ALA A 232 4.73 -11.90 -11.44
CA ALA A 232 5.01 -10.48 -11.54
C ALA A 232 6.11 -10.04 -10.56
N LEU A 233 6.08 -10.51 -9.32
CA LEU A 233 7.13 -10.23 -8.33
C LEU A 233 8.49 -10.78 -8.77
N ALA A 234 8.52 -11.99 -9.32
CA ALA A 234 9.74 -12.56 -9.90
C ALA A 234 10.27 -11.74 -11.08
N ALA A 235 9.40 -11.34 -12.02
CA ALA A 235 9.76 -10.53 -13.19
C ALA A 235 10.31 -9.14 -12.80
N LEU A 236 9.83 -8.57 -11.69
CA LEU A 236 10.27 -7.29 -11.17
C LEU A 236 11.51 -7.40 -10.26
N GLY A 237 12.05 -8.59 -10.05
CA GLY A 237 13.23 -8.82 -9.23
C GLY A 237 12.98 -8.67 -7.73
N MET A 238 11.74 -8.79 -7.27
CA MET A 238 11.41 -8.69 -5.85
C MET A 238 11.92 -9.93 -5.10
N ALA A 239 13.00 -9.76 -4.34
CA ALA A 239 13.66 -10.88 -3.64
C ALA A 239 13.35 -10.96 -2.14
N ARG A 240 12.93 -9.86 -1.50
CA ARG A 240 12.76 -9.76 -0.05
C ARG A 240 11.77 -8.66 0.31
N GLY A 241 10.92 -8.89 1.32
CA GLY A 241 10.06 -7.87 1.93
C GLY A 241 8.58 -8.21 1.78
N ILE A 242 7.75 -7.19 1.64
CA ILE A 242 6.32 -7.33 1.38
C ILE A 242 5.94 -6.49 0.16
N ALA A 243 5.01 -6.98 -0.65
CA ALA A 243 4.47 -6.28 -1.80
C ALA A 243 2.94 -6.21 -1.75
N HIS A 244 2.39 -5.09 -2.20
CA HIS A 244 0.97 -4.89 -2.47
C HIS A 244 0.78 -4.85 -3.99
N LEU A 245 0.22 -5.91 -4.57
CA LEU A 245 -0.01 -5.99 -6.02
C LEU A 245 -1.48 -5.81 -6.32
N GLU A 246 -1.82 -4.86 -7.18
CA GLU A 246 -3.18 -4.62 -7.67
C GLU A 246 -3.37 -5.28 -9.03
N LEU A 247 -4.53 -5.92 -9.20
CA LEU A 247 -4.93 -6.60 -10.42
C LEU A 247 -6.43 -6.40 -10.67
N PHE A 248 -6.84 -6.59 -11.92
CA PHE A 248 -8.23 -6.58 -12.31
C PHE A 248 -8.69 -8.01 -12.57
N ARG A 249 -9.75 -8.43 -11.88
CA ARG A 249 -10.47 -9.67 -12.16
C ARG A 249 -11.39 -9.44 -13.35
N THR A 250 -11.12 -10.13 -14.45
CA THR A 250 -11.91 -10.06 -15.69
C THR A 250 -12.49 -11.42 -16.04
N SER A 251 -13.41 -11.46 -17.00
CA SER A 251 -13.95 -12.72 -17.53
C SER A 251 -12.91 -13.60 -18.25
N GLU A 252 -11.78 -13.03 -18.66
CA GLU A 252 -10.69 -13.74 -19.36
C GLU A 252 -9.55 -14.15 -18.41
N GLY A 253 -9.69 -13.85 -17.11
CA GLY A 253 -8.67 -14.08 -16.09
C GLY A 253 -8.14 -12.79 -15.47
N PRO A 254 -7.18 -12.89 -14.53
CA PRO A 254 -6.61 -11.72 -13.86
C PRO A 254 -5.68 -10.95 -14.81
N VAL A 255 -5.79 -9.62 -14.79
CA VAL A 255 -4.95 -8.69 -15.54
C VAL A 255 -4.15 -7.85 -14.56
N PHE A 256 -2.83 -7.84 -14.70
CA PHE A 256 -1.93 -7.05 -13.86
C PHE A 256 -2.24 -5.55 -13.95
N GLY A 257 -2.37 -4.90 -12.79
CA GLY A 257 -2.53 -3.45 -12.65
C GLY A 257 -1.21 -2.77 -12.31
N GLU A 258 -0.82 -2.84 -11.04
CA GLU A 258 0.44 -2.28 -10.52
C GLU A 258 0.94 -3.05 -9.29
N VAL A 259 2.18 -2.78 -8.86
CA VAL A 259 2.70 -3.28 -7.59
C VAL A 259 3.39 -2.17 -6.82
N ALA A 260 3.32 -2.22 -5.49
CA ALA A 260 4.13 -1.42 -4.59
C ALA A 260 4.98 -2.35 -3.71
N ALA A 261 6.31 -2.22 -3.76
CA ALA A 261 7.26 -3.00 -2.97
C ALA A 261 7.36 -2.51 -1.51
N ARG A 262 6.21 -2.47 -0.82
CA ARG A 262 6.05 -1.98 0.55
C ARG A 262 4.74 -2.49 1.16
N PRO A 263 4.54 -2.33 2.48
CA PRO A 263 3.29 -2.68 3.13
C PRO A 263 2.08 -1.96 2.53
N PRO A 264 0.92 -2.63 2.42
CA PRO A 264 -0.30 -2.03 1.89
C PRO A 264 -0.78 -0.86 2.76
N GLY A 265 -1.56 0.02 2.11
CA GLY A 265 -2.30 1.09 2.77
C GLY A 265 -3.59 0.57 3.40
N GLY A 266 -4.46 1.49 3.82
CA GLY A 266 -5.85 1.15 4.16
C GLY A 266 -6.06 0.26 5.38
N TYR A 267 -5.06 0.00 6.21
CA TYR A 267 -5.15 -0.95 7.34
C TYR A 267 -5.33 -2.41 6.91
N ILE A 268 -4.94 -2.77 5.67
CA ILE A 268 -4.94 -4.16 5.20
C ILE A 268 -4.06 -5.04 6.11
N MET A 269 -2.94 -4.52 6.61
CA MET A 269 -2.09 -5.23 7.60
C MET A 269 -2.85 -5.58 8.89
N ASP A 270 -3.70 -4.67 9.40
CA ASP A 270 -4.54 -4.95 10.58
C ASP A 270 -5.58 -6.05 10.27
N ALA A 271 -6.18 -6.01 9.08
CA ALA A 271 -7.16 -7.00 8.64
C ALA A 271 -6.52 -8.39 8.45
N ILE A 272 -5.34 -8.47 7.80
CA ILE A 272 -4.58 -9.72 7.64
C ILE A 272 -4.27 -10.30 9.02
N SER A 273 -3.86 -9.45 9.97
CA SER A 273 -3.58 -9.92 11.32
C SER A 273 -4.77 -10.61 11.98
N LEU A 274 -5.97 -10.04 11.84
CA LEU A 274 -7.19 -10.61 12.39
C LEU A 274 -7.69 -11.86 11.66
N ALA A 275 -7.55 -11.90 10.34
CA ALA A 275 -8.00 -13.03 9.54
C ALA A 275 -7.11 -14.27 9.75
N TYR A 276 -5.80 -14.08 9.80
CA TYR A 276 -4.83 -15.17 9.81
C TYR A 276 -4.20 -15.45 11.19
N GLY A 277 -4.33 -14.55 12.16
CA GLY A 277 -3.87 -14.80 13.53
C GLY A 277 -2.36 -14.61 13.75
N PHE A 278 -1.68 -13.81 12.92
CA PHE A 278 -0.26 -13.43 13.09
C PHE A 278 -0.07 -11.91 12.96
N ASP A 279 1.10 -11.37 13.33
CA ASP A 279 1.42 -9.95 13.12
C ASP A 279 2.23 -9.80 11.81
N PRO A 280 1.63 -9.28 10.72
CA PRO A 280 2.32 -9.15 9.45
C PRO A 280 3.43 -8.09 9.47
N TRP A 281 3.45 -7.19 10.46
CA TRP A 281 4.58 -6.28 10.66
C TRP A 281 5.78 -7.01 11.26
N GLU A 282 5.56 -7.92 12.21
CA GLU A 282 6.64 -8.76 12.76
C GLU A 282 7.22 -9.69 11.68
N ALA A 283 6.35 -10.28 10.85
CA ALA A 283 6.78 -11.09 9.71
C ALA A 283 7.63 -10.30 8.71
N LEU A 284 7.19 -9.08 8.34
CA LEU A 284 7.98 -8.19 7.48
C LEU A 284 9.36 -7.90 8.06
N LEU A 285 9.44 -7.52 9.35
CA LEU A 285 10.72 -7.20 9.99
C LEU A 285 11.64 -8.43 10.05
N SER A 286 11.09 -9.60 10.34
CA SER A 286 11.84 -10.87 10.34
C SER A 286 12.45 -11.14 8.97
N VAL A 287 11.64 -11.01 7.91
CA VAL A 287 12.10 -11.16 6.52
C VAL A 287 13.16 -10.12 6.16
N GLU A 288 13.00 -8.85 6.51
CA GLU A 288 14.00 -7.81 6.24
C GLU A 288 15.32 -8.06 7.00
N LEU A 289 15.26 -8.72 8.16
CA LEU A 289 16.43 -9.12 8.97
C LEU A 289 17.13 -10.40 8.46
N GLY A 290 16.65 -11.02 7.38
CA GLY A 290 17.25 -12.26 6.88
C GLY A 290 16.60 -13.54 7.40
N GLU A 291 15.52 -13.44 8.19
CA GLU A 291 14.88 -14.57 8.85
C GLU A 291 13.70 -15.10 8.03
N VAL A 292 13.30 -16.34 8.28
CA VAL A 292 12.12 -16.96 7.69
C VAL A 292 11.08 -17.08 8.80
N PRO A 293 10.04 -16.23 8.80
CA PRO A 293 8.99 -16.30 9.82
C PRO A 293 8.13 -17.55 9.63
N ASP A 294 7.57 -18.06 10.72
CA ASP A 294 6.48 -19.04 10.66
C ASP A 294 5.19 -18.32 10.27
N LEU A 295 4.60 -18.69 9.13
CA LEU A 295 3.45 -18.02 8.54
C LEU A 295 2.26 -18.98 8.43
N PRO A 296 1.04 -18.52 8.73
CA PRO A 296 -0.15 -19.34 8.59
C PRO A 296 -0.40 -19.66 7.11
N ARG A 297 -0.86 -20.89 6.86
CA ARG A 297 -1.21 -21.35 5.51
C ARG A 297 -2.63 -20.97 5.09
N GLU A 298 -3.53 -20.86 6.07
CA GLU A 298 -4.95 -20.60 5.85
C GLU A 298 -5.46 -19.52 6.81
N ALA A 299 -6.47 -18.78 6.36
CA ALA A 299 -7.15 -17.83 7.22
C ALA A 299 -8.08 -18.56 8.20
N SER A 300 -8.14 -18.06 9.45
CA SER A 300 -9.06 -18.54 10.50
C SER A 300 -10.46 -17.89 10.43
N GLY A 301 -10.66 -16.98 9.48
CA GLY A 301 -11.87 -16.19 9.30
C GLY A 301 -11.62 -15.03 8.34
N HIS A 302 -12.55 -14.09 8.31
CA HIS A 302 -12.50 -12.91 7.45
C HIS A 302 -12.47 -11.66 8.30
N ALA A 303 -11.72 -10.66 7.86
CA ALA A 303 -11.62 -9.36 8.50
C ALA A 303 -11.90 -8.25 7.49
N GLY A 304 -12.60 -7.22 7.93
CA GLY A 304 -12.99 -6.11 7.08
C GLY A 304 -12.58 -4.77 7.67
N VAL A 305 -12.22 -3.82 6.81
CA VAL A 305 -11.92 -2.44 7.20
C VAL A 305 -12.87 -1.48 6.51
N TRP A 306 -13.35 -0.49 7.26
CA TRP A 306 -13.89 0.76 6.70
C TRP A 306 -12.98 1.91 7.10
N ILE A 307 -12.42 2.62 6.12
CA ILE A 307 -11.58 3.81 6.32
C ILE A 307 -12.48 5.03 6.54
N LEU A 308 -12.25 5.77 7.62
CA LEU A 308 -13.08 6.93 7.98
C LEU A 308 -12.50 8.21 7.41
N HIS A 309 -13.29 8.92 6.62
CA HIS A 309 -13.03 10.30 6.21
C HIS A 309 -14.36 11.03 5.96
N PRO A 310 -14.65 12.12 6.68
CA PRO A 310 -15.93 12.81 6.57
C PRO A 310 -16.04 13.78 5.38
N GLY A 311 -14.93 14.04 4.70
CA GLY A 311 -14.80 15.12 3.72
C GLY A 311 -13.96 16.26 4.28
N PRO A 312 -13.47 17.19 3.43
CA PRO A 312 -12.75 18.36 3.92
C PRO A 312 -13.69 19.31 4.66
N GLY A 313 -13.16 20.02 5.66
CA GLY A 313 -13.91 21.02 6.43
C GLY A 313 -13.57 21.00 7.91
N VAL A 314 -14.42 21.61 8.73
CA VAL A 314 -14.30 21.59 10.20
C VAL A 314 -15.31 20.61 10.77
N VAL A 315 -14.89 19.75 11.70
CA VAL A 315 -15.76 18.77 12.33
C VAL A 315 -16.70 19.45 13.33
N ALA A 316 -18.01 19.37 13.11
CA ALA A 316 -19.03 19.88 14.01
C ALA A 316 -19.29 18.93 15.19
N ALA A 317 -19.38 17.61 14.92
CA ALA A 317 -19.63 16.60 15.95
C ALA A 317 -19.22 15.19 15.50
N VAL A 318 -19.00 14.30 16.47
CA VAL A 318 -18.83 12.86 16.26
C VAL A 318 -19.85 12.12 17.12
N ARG A 319 -20.70 11.30 16.50
CA ARG A 319 -21.80 10.58 17.16
C ARG A 319 -21.75 9.09 16.80
N GLY A 320 -22.38 8.26 17.63
CA GLY A 320 -22.58 6.85 17.31
C GLY A 320 -21.39 5.93 17.59
N LEU A 321 -20.34 6.42 18.27
CA LEU A 321 -19.13 5.63 18.54
C LEU A 321 -19.41 4.40 19.43
N ALA A 322 -20.28 4.52 20.43
CA ALA A 322 -20.60 3.41 21.32
C ALA A 322 -21.46 2.37 20.59
N GLU A 323 -22.43 2.83 19.83
CA GLU A 323 -23.33 2.04 19.01
C GLU A 323 -22.55 1.28 17.92
N THR A 324 -21.60 1.94 17.28
CA THR A 324 -20.69 1.32 16.30
C THR A 324 -19.88 0.21 16.94
N ARG A 325 -19.33 0.43 18.15
CA ARG A 325 -18.57 -0.60 18.88
C ARG A 325 -19.43 -1.78 19.33
N SER A 326 -20.74 -1.59 19.46
CA SER A 326 -21.67 -2.64 19.88
C SER A 326 -22.14 -3.54 18.74
N VAL A 327 -21.83 -3.21 17.48
CA VAL A 327 -22.21 -4.05 16.33
C VAL A 327 -21.49 -5.40 16.40
N PRO A 328 -22.22 -6.53 16.31
CA PRO A 328 -21.61 -7.85 16.27
C PRO A 328 -20.53 -7.95 15.19
N GLY A 329 -19.36 -8.48 15.57
CA GLY A 329 -18.21 -8.61 14.68
C GLY A 329 -17.28 -7.40 14.64
N VAL A 330 -17.66 -6.23 15.20
CA VAL A 330 -16.71 -5.11 15.35
C VAL A 330 -15.65 -5.45 16.39
N VAL A 331 -14.39 -5.37 15.97
CA VAL A 331 -13.21 -5.65 16.80
C VAL A 331 -12.61 -4.36 17.35
N ASP A 332 -12.52 -3.32 16.52
CA ASP A 332 -11.95 -2.03 16.92
C ASP A 332 -12.57 -0.88 16.13
N VAL A 333 -12.75 0.25 16.80
CA VAL A 333 -13.20 1.51 16.22
C VAL A 333 -12.28 2.61 16.68
N ARG A 334 -11.48 3.12 15.74
CA ARG A 334 -10.57 4.24 15.97
C ARG A 334 -11.08 5.44 15.19
N CYS A 335 -11.54 6.47 15.88
CA CYS A 335 -11.82 7.79 15.32
C CYS A 335 -10.95 8.82 16.04
N ARG A 336 -10.15 9.57 15.27
CA ARG A 336 -9.24 10.61 15.77
C ARG A 336 -9.84 12.00 15.67
N ALA A 337 -10.86 12.18 14.84
CA ALA A 337 -11.56 13.44 14.68
C ALA A 337 -12.28 13.85 15.98
N ARG A 338 -12.20 15.13 16.29
CA ARG A 338 -12.88 15.80 17.41
C ARG A 338 -13.56 17.05 16.88
N ARG A 339 -14.58 17.52 17.60
CA ARG A 339 -15.22 18.80 17.30
C ARG A 339 -14.16 19.92 17.23
N GLY A 340 -14.22 20.72 16.17
CA GLY A 340 -13.27 21.79 15.87
C GLY A 340 -12.02 21.36 15.11
N ASP A 341 -11.78 20.06 14.91
CA ASP A 341 -10.67 19.60 14.09
C ASP A 341 -10.92 19.97 12.61
N ARG A 342 -9.87 20.46 11.95
CA ARG A 342 -9.86 20.66 10.51
C ARG A 342 -9.43 19.38 9.81
N VAL A 343 -10.26 18.92 8.89
CA VAL A 343 -9.99 17.79 8.01
C VAL A 343 -9.69 18.34 6.63
N GLU A 344 -8.55 17.96 6.07
CA GLU A 344 -8.14 18.36 4.73
C GLU A 344 -8.74 17.42 3.67
N GLU A 345 -8.59 17.76 2.40
CA GLU A 345 -9.08 16.90 1.32
C GLU A 345 -8.37 15.55 1.30
N ARG A 346 -9.16 14.49 1.07
CA ARG A 346 -8.62 13.14 0.95
C ARG A 346 -8.07 12.89 -0.44
N VAL A 347 -6.76 12.95 -0.56
CA VAL A 347 -6.04 12.65 -1.80
C VAL A 347 -5.36 11.27 -1.65
N GLY A 348 -6.11 10.21 -1.96
CA GLY A 348 -5.70 8.79 -1.78
C GLY A 348 -6.11 8.20 -0.43
N SER A 349 -5.43 7.13 0.04
CA SER A 349 -5.87 6.38 1.22
C SER A 349 -5.30 6.86 2.57
N GLY A 350 -4.35 7.79 2.59
CA GLY A 350 -3.54 8.12 3.78
C GLY A 350 -4.07 9.22 4.70
N GLN A 351 -5.00 10.07 4.25
CA GLN A 351 -5.51 11.23 5.00
C GLN A 351 -6.70 10.88 5.90
N ASP A 352 -6.88 9.62 6.29
CA ASP A 352 -8.02 9.19 7.08
C ASP A 352 -8.03 9.78 8.50
N VAL A 353 -9.23 9.86 9.09
CA VAL A 353 -9.42 10.20 10.50
C VAL A 353 -9.59 8.97 11.37
N GLY A 354 -9.54 7.77 10.81
CA GLY A 354 -9.83 6.56 11.55
C GLY A 354 -10.16 5.34 10.71
N ARG A 355 -10.55 4.28 11.42
CA ARG A 355 -11.10 3.06 10.83
C ARG A 355 -12.12 2.38 11.73
N ILE A 356 -12.99 1.60 11.11
CA ILE A 356 -13.74 0.51 11.72
C ILE A 356 -13.09 -0.79 11.26
N LEU A 357 -12.88 -1.73 12.17
CA LEU A 357 -12.30 -3.03 11.90
C LEU A 357 -13.26 -4.11 12.43
N VAL A 358 -13.58 -5.09 11.59
CA VAL A 358 -14.47 -6.21 11.92
C VAL A 358 -13.77 -7.54 11.70
N ARG A 359 -14.28 -8.60 12.34
CA ARG A 359 -13.93 -9.99 12.08
C ARG A 359 -15.19 -10.85 12.13
N ALA A 360 -15.30 -11.80 11.20
CA ALA A 360 -16.38 -12.77 11.14
C ALA A 360 -15.90 -14.10 10.55
N ALA A 361 -16.70 -15.17 10.69
CA ALA A 361 -16.37 -16.46 10.12
C ALA A 361 -16.38 -16.45 8.57
N THR A 362 -17.31 -15.71 7.97
CA THR A 362 -17.50 -15.63 6.52
C THR A 362 -17.29 -14.21 5.99
N ARG A 363 -16.87 -14.09 4.73
CA ARG A 363 -16.76 -12.82 3.99
C ARG A 363 -18.04 -11.97 4.08
N ASP A 364 -19.22 -12.56 3.84
CA ASP A 364 -20.48 -11.80 3.81
C ASP A 364 -20.89 -11.26 5.18
N ALA A 365 -20.66 -12.02 6.25
CA ALA A 365 -20.85 -11.54 7.61
C ALA A 365 -19.90 -10.38 7.96
N ALA A 366 -18.64 -10.42 7.50
CA ALA A 366 -17.72 -9.30 7.68
C ALA A 366 -18.20 -8.05 6.90
N ALA A 367 -18.63 -8.23 5.66
CA ALA A 367 -19.16 -7.13 4.84
C ALA A 367 -20.45 -6.53 5.45
N LEU A 368 -21.34 -7.37 5.99
CA LEU A 368 -22.54 -6.92 6.69
C LEU A 368 -22.20 -6.10 7.94
N ALA A 369 -21.33 -6.63 8.81
CA ALA A 369 -20.91 -5.94 10.02
C ALA A 369 -20.26 -4.57 9.71
N LEU A 370 -19.48 -4.47 8.63
CA LEU A 370 -18.92 -3.19 8.18
C LEU A 370 -19.99 -2.19 7.79
N ARG A 371 -20.99 -2.60 7.01
CA ARG A 371 -22.09 -1.71 6.61
C ARG A 371 -22.88 -1.22 7.81
N GLU A 372 -23.30 -2.12 8.69
CA GLU A 372 -24.06 -1.79 9.90
C GLU A 372 -23.27 -0.86 10.84
N ALA A 373 -21.98 -1.12 11.04
CA ALA A 373 -21.11 -0.28 11.85
C ALA A 373 -20.92 1.11 11.22
N ARG A 374 -20.74 1.19 9.89
CA ARG A 374 -20.56 2.45 9.19
C ARG A 374 -21.79 3.36 9.29
N GLU A 375 -22.99 2.81 9.21
CA GLU A 375 -24.25 3.55 9.31
C GLU A 375 -24.43 4.20 10.68
N LYS A 376 -23.90 3.57 11.74
CA LYS A 376 -24.00 4.10 13.11
C LYS A 376 -23.04 5.25 13.37
N LEU A 377 -21.86 5.26 12.75
CA LEU A 377 -20.85 6.31 12.97
C LEU A 377 -21.10 7.53 12.09
N VAL A 378 -21.41 8.66 12.72
CA VAL A 378 -21.61 9.94 12.03
C VAL A 378 -20.53 10.93 12.47
N ILE A 379 -19.83 11.50 11.49
CA ILE A 379 -18.91 12.62 11.68
C ILE A 379 -19.54 13.80 10.91
N GLU A 380 -20.15 14.71 11.65
CA GLU A 380 -20.84 15.89 11.13
C GLU A 380 -19.78 16.96 10.82
N MET A 381 -19.87 17.58 9.65
CA MET A 381 -19.05 18.72 9.24
C MET A 381 -19.84 20.02 9.41
N GLU A 382 -19.15 21.12 9.72
CA GLU A 382 -19.77 22.46 9.73
C GLU A 382 -20.28 22.82 8.32
N PRO A 383 -21.38 23.60 8.22
CA PRO A 383 -21.85 24.11 6.92
C PRO A 383 -20.74 24.93 6.25
N GLY A 384 -20.51 24.65 4.96
CA GLY A 384 -19.47 25.29 4.15
C GLY A 384 -19.83 26.68 3.65
#